data_AF-A0A0A9F809-F1
#
_entry.id   AF-A0A0A9F809-F1
#
_cell.length_a   1.000
_cell.length_b   1.000
_cell.length_c   1.000
_cell.angle_alpha   90.00
_cell.angle_beta   90.00
_cell.angle_gamma   90.00
#
_symmetry.space_group_name_H-M   'P 1'
#
loop_
_entity.id
_entity.type
_entity.pdbx_description
1 polymer ?
#
loop_
_entity_poly.entity_id
_entity_poly.type
_entity_poly.pdbx_seq_one_letter_code
_entity_poly.pdbx_strand_id
1 'polypeptide(L)' 'MDLSSIHAATNSFSKENKLGEGGFGPVYGLIISTVKF' A
#
# COMPACT_ATOMS: atom_id res chain seq x y z
N MET A 1 1.94 -14.61 -4.19
CA MET A 1 1.60 -13.19 -3.92
C MET A 1 0.45 -12.87 -4.84
N ASP A 2 -0.75 -12.69 -4.30
CA ASP A 2 -1.95 -12.45 -5.08
C ASP A 2 -2.20 -10.95 -5.23
N LEU A 3 -2.74 -10.53 -6.39
CA LEU A 3 -3.02 -9.11 -6.66
C LEU A 3 -4.04 -8.55 -5.67
N SER A 4 -5.00 -9.36 -5.21
CA SER A 4 -5.99 -8.95 -4.22
C SER A 4 -5.34 -8.65 -2.87
N SER A 5 -4.28 -9.38 -2.49
CA SER A 5 -3.51 -9.09 -1.28
C SER A 5 -2.77 -7.76 -1.38
N ILE A 6 -2.25 -7.40 -2.56
CA ILE A 6 -1.63 -6.10 -2.80
C ILE A 6 -2.67 -4.98 -2.75
N HIS A 7 -3.81 -5.14 -3.40
CA HIS A 7 -4.90 -4.15 -3.34
C HIS A 7 -5.42 -3.94 -1.92
N ALA A 8 -5.59 -5.01 -1.14
CA ALA A 8 -5.99 -4.90 0.26
C ALA A 8 -4.94 -4.16 1.10
N ALA A 9 -3.66 -4.49 0.92
CA ALA A 9 -2.58 -3.84 1.65
C ALA A 9 -2.37 -2.37 1.24
N THR A 10 -2.58 -2.00 -0.02
CA THR A 10 -2.42 -0.61 -0.48
C THR A 10 -3.70 0.21 -0.40
N ASN A 11 -4.83 -0.36 0.04
CA ASN A 11 -6.17 0.20 -0.14
C ASN A 11 -6.37 0.68 -1.60
N SER A 12 -6.10 -0.20 -2.55
CA SER A 12 -6.16 0.07 -3.99
C SER A 12 -5.36 1.31 -4.42
N PHE A 13 -4.17 1.49 -3.83
CA PHE A 13 -3.30 2.66 -4.06
C PHE A 13 -3.98 4.00 -3.74
N SER A 14 -4.81 4.04 -2.68
CA SER A 14 -5.43 5.27 -2.19
C SER A 14 -4.39 6.37 -1.94
N LYS A 15 -4.75 7.62 -2.23
CA LYS A 15 -3.92 8.80 -1.95
C LYS A 15 -3.54 8.91 -0.48
N GLU A 16 -4.36 8.39 0.42
CA GLU A 16 -4.12 8.38 1.87
C GLU A 16 -2.89 7.54 2.26
N ASN A 17 -2.54 6.54 1.45
CA ASN A 17 -1.37 5.68 1.67
C ASN A 17 -0.14 6.13 0.88
N LYS A 18 -0.23 7.23 0.13
CA LYS A 18 0.92 7.75 -0.64
C LYS A 18 1.91 8.39 0.33
N LEU A 19 3.12 7.85 0.37
CA LEU A 19 4.21 8.37 1.18
C LEU A 19 4.92 9.55 0.48
N GLY A 20 4.95 9.54 -0.85
CA GLY A 20 5.59 10.58 -1.65
C GLY A 20 5.65 10.24 -3.14
N GLU A 21 6.25 11.13 -3.93
CA GLU A 21 6.56 10.94 -5.34
C GLU A 21 7.85 11.67 -5.69
N GLY A 22 8.67 11.04 -6.55
CA GLY A 22 9.91 11.63 -7.06
C GLY A 22 10.29 11.00 -8.40
N GLY A 23 11.58 11.02 -8.77
CA GLY A 23 12.06 10.49 -10.05
C GLY A 23 11.80 9.00 -10.31
N PHE A 24 11.37 8.26 -9.29
CA PHE A 24 10.98 6.85 -9.37
C PHE A 24 9.45 6.63 -9.43
N GLY A 25 8.65 7.70 -9.48
CA GLY A 25 7.20 7.64 -9.42
C GLY A 25 6.64 7.65 -7.98
N PRO A 26 5.34 7.36 -7.82
CA PRO A 26 4.67 7.42 -6.53
C PRO A 26 5.00 6.20 -5.66
N VAL A 27 5.22 6.44 -4.37
CA VAL A 27 5.50 5.41 -3.36
C VAL A 27 4.31 5.30 -2.41
N TYR A 28 3.81 4.08 -2.22
CA TYR A 28 2.66 3.79 -1.35
C TYR A 28 3.09 2.88 -0.19
N GLY A 29 2.66 3.22 1.02
CA GLY A 29 2.81 2.39 2.20
C GLY A 29 1.84 1.21 2.16
N LEU A 30 2.28 0.06 2.66
CA LEU A 30 1.41 -1.10 2.86
C LEU A 30 0.78 -1.04 4.25
N ILE A 31 -0.54 -1.09 4.32
CA ILE A 31 -1.30 -1.37 5.53
C ILE A 31 -1.15 -2.85 5.82
N ILE A 32 -0.17 -3.18 6.64
CA ILE A 32 0.00 -4.54 7.16
C ILE A 32 -0.85 -4.62 8.43
N SER A 33 -2.08 -5.10 8.27
CA SER A 33 -2.91 -5.45 9.43
C SER A 33 -2.22 -6.63 10.14
N THR A 34 -1.43 -6.33 11.16
CA THR A 34 -0.89 -7.36 12.04
C THR A 34 -2.10 -8.01 12.72
N VAL A 35 -2.31 -9.30 12.48
CA VAL A 35 -3.18 -10.10 13.35
C VAL A 35 -2.49 -10.09 14.71
N LYS A 36 -2.96 -9.22 15.61
CA LYS A 36 -2.56 -9.30 17.01
C LYS A 36 -3.24 -10.55 17.56
N PHE A 37 -2.43 -11.58 17.78
CA PHE A 37 -2.79 -12.69 18.65
C PHE A 37 -2.78 -12.21 20.11
#